data_AF-A0A351GFR7-F1
#
_entry.id   AF-A0A351GFR7-F1
#
_cell.length_a   1.000
_cell.length_b   1.000
_cell.length_c   1.000
_cell.angle_alpha   90.00
_cell.angle_beta   90.00
_cell.angle_gamma   90.00
#
_symmetry.space_group_name_H-M   'P 1'
#
loop_
_entity.id
_entity.type
_entity.pdbx_description
1 polymer ?
#
loop_
_entity_poly.entity_id
_entity_poly.type
_entity_poly.pdbx_seq_one_letter_code
_entity_poly.pdbx_strand_id
1 'polypeptide(L)'
;MSDKKSYNYLALRGAPVDDMEYVEQFGLSPDSAYSNKINEDMLQYNYDKAVEGGLEPDKAAEIKKNAERDIRELLAKNGMLK
;
A
#
# COMPACT_ATOMS: atom_id res chain seq x y z
N MET A 1 1.29 0.20 -24.05
CA MET A 1 1.38 -0.52 -22.76
C MET A 1 0.02 -0.37 -22.12
N SER A 2 -0.60 -1.43 -21.60
CA SER A 2 -1.94 -1.31 -21.01
C SER A 2 -1.93 -0.22 -19.94
N ASP A 3 -2.79 0.79 -20.09
CA ASP A 3 -3.02 1.89 -19.14
C ASP A 3 -3.64 1.37 -17.83
N LYS A 4 -2.92 0.50 -17.12
CA LYS A 4 -3.38 -0.02 -15.85
C LYS A 4 -3.20 1.07 -14.81
N LYS A 5 -4.29 1.40 -14.11
CA LYS A 5 -4.26 2.38 -13.03
C LYS A 5 -3.54 1.76 -11.84
N SER A 6 -2.48 2.41 -11.37
CA SER A 6 -1.73 2.02 -10.17
C SER A 6 -2.49 2.39 -8.90
N TYR A 7 -2.50 1.47 -7.93
CA TYR A 7 -3.21 1.59 -6.67
C TYR A 7 -2.29 1.93 -5.49
N ASN A 8 -0.96 1.86 -5.65
CA ASN A 8 -0.01 2.15 -4.58
C ASN A 8 -0.18 3.57 -4.01
N TYR A 9 0.21 3.74 -2.74
CA TYR A 9 0.01 4.98 -1.99
C TYR A 9 0.58 6.23 -2.69
N LEU A 10 1.71 6.13 -3.40
CA LEU A 10 2.30 7.27 -4.11
C LEU A 10 1.50 7.62 -5.36
N ALA A 11 1.07 6.61 -6.14
CA ALA A 11 0.18 6.81 -7.28
C ALA A 11 -1.15 7.45 -6.88
N LEU A 12 -1.74 7.02 -5.77
CA LEU A 12 -2.96 7.60 -5.22
C LEU A 12 -2.83 9.09 -4.85
N ARG A 13 -1.59 9.56 -4.65
CA ARG A 13 -1.25 10.97 -4.38
C ARG A 13 -0.76 11.73 -5.62
N GLY A 14 -0.86 11.12 -6.80
CA GLY A 14 -0.51 11.73 -8.09
C GLY A 14 0.94 11.57 -8.51
N ALA A 15 1.74 10.76 -7.81
CA ALA A 15 3.09 10.45 -8.27
C ALA A 15 3.04 9.43 -9.44
N PRO A 16 3.93 9.54 -10.43
CA PRO A 16 3.97 8.62 -11.56
C PRO A 16 4.74 7.34 -11.19
N VAL A 17 4.22 6.57 -10.22
CA VAL A 17 4.83 5.33 -9.72
C VAL A 17 3.94 4.14 -10.07
N ASP A 18 4.48 3.16 -10.78
CA ASP A 18 3.77 1.93 -11.10
C ASP A 18 3.70 0.97 -9.91
N ASP A 19 2.61 0.21 -9.77
CA ASP A 19 2.51 -0.80 -8.70
C ASP A 19 3.60 -1.88 -8.80
N MET A 20 4.07 -2.16 -10.01
CA MET A 20 5.18 -3.09 -10.23
C MET A 20 6.48 -2.59 -9.62
N GLU A 21 6.69 -1.27 -9.52
CA GLU A 21 7.86 -0.72 -8.81
C GLU A 21 7.83 -1.10 -7.33
N TYR A 22 6.64 -1.14 -6.70
CA TYR A 22 6.49 -1.60 -5.31
C TYR A 22 6.70 -3.11 -5.19
N VAL A 23 6.16 -3.88 -6.14
CA VAL A 23 6.37 -5.34 -6.22
C VAL A 23 7.86 -5.66 -6.25
N GLU A 24 8.61 -5.01 -7.14
CA GLU A 24 10.04 -5.23 -7.31
C GLU A 24 10.85 -4.72 -6.11
N GLN A 25 10.56 -3.51 -5.63
CA GLN A 25 11.34 -2.88 -4.57
C GLN A 25 11.17 -3.54 -3.20
N PHE A 26 9.94 -3.95 -2.87
CA PHE A 26 9.61 -4.49 -1.54
C PHE A 26 9.39 -6.01 -1.55
N GLY A 27 9.54 -6.67 -2.70
CA GLY A 27 9.35 -8.12 -2.83
C GLY A 27 7.91 -8.56 -2.59
N LEU A 28 6.93 -7.74 -2.99
CA LEU A 28 5.51 -8.07 -2.84
C LEU A 28 5.07 -9.09 -3.91
N SER A 29 3.89 -9.69 -3.74
CA SER A 29 3.35 -10.57 -4.76
C SER A 29 2.99 -9.76 -6.03
N PRO A 30 3.36 -10.24 -7.24
CA PRO A 30 2.89 -9.64 -8.49
C PRO A 30 1.36 -9.60 -8.60
N ASP A 31 0.65 -10.54 -7.97
CA ASP A 31 -0.81 -10.60 -7.96
C ASP A 31 -1.46 -9.41 -7.22
N SER A 32 -0.68 -8.68 -6.42
CA SER A 32 -1.16 -7.52 -5.69
C SER A 32 -1.22 -6.26 -6.55
N ALA A 33 -0.44 -6.20 -7.64
CA ALA A 33 -0.37 -5.03 -8.50
C ALA A 33 -1.71 -4.70 -9.16
N TYR A 34 -1.95 -3.42 -9.37
CA TYR A 34 -3.13 -2.85 -10.02
C TYR A 34 -4.44 -3.21 -9.30
N SER A 35 -4.37 -3.36 -7.98
CA SER A 35 -5.51 -3.64 -7.10
C SER A 35 -5.29 -3.05 -5.71
N ASN A 36 -6.35 -2.92 -4.91
CA ASN A 36 -6.24 -2.45 -3.52
C ASN A 36 -5.24 -3.28 -2.69
N LYS A 37 -5.04 -4.55 -3.05
CA LYS A 37 -4.16 -5.49 -2.37
C LYS A 37 -2.71 -4.99 -2.28
N ILE A 38 -2.23 -4.19 -3.24
CA ILE A 38 -0.87 -3.61 -3.18
C ILE A 38 -0.66 -2.81 -1.89
N ASN A 39 -1.66 -2.07 -1.44
CA ASN A 39 -1.58 -1.30 -0.22
C ASN A 39 -1.70 -2.19 1.02
N GLU A 40 -2.53 -3.23 0.98
CA GLU A 40 -2.67 -4.19 2.09
C GLU A 40 -1.34 -4.92 2.35
N ASP A 41 -0.69 -5.39 1.29
CA ASP A 41 0.61 -6.04 1.36
C ASP A 41 1.70 -5.07 1.83
N MET A 42 1.70 -3.84 1.32
CA MET A 42 2.65 -2.80 1.76
C MET A 42 2.45 -2.42 3.24
N LEU A 43 1.20 -2.35 3.70
CA LEU A 43 0.87 -2.11 5.10
C LEU A 43 1.33 -3.26 6.00
N GLN A 44 1.18 -4.51 5.54
CA GLN A 44 1.68 -5.68 6.27
C GLN A 44 3.21 -5.68 6.32
N TYR A 45 3.89 -5.45 5.19
CA TYR A 45 5.34 -5.33 5.14
C TYR A 45 5.85 -4.27 6.13
N ASN A 46 5.23 -3.09 6.15
CA ASN A 46 5.63 -2.01 7.07
C ASN A 46 5.38 -2.36 8.53
N TYR A 47 4.28 -3.07 8.83
CA TYR A 47 4.02 -3.59 10.17
C TYR A 47 5.12 -4.57 10.60
N ASP A 48 5.43 -5.56 9.76
CA ASP A 48 6.44 -6.57 10.06
C ASP A 48 7.81 -5.91 10.28
N LYS A 49 8.19 -4.95 9.43
CA LYS A 49 9.43 -4.17 9.62
C LYS A 49 9.45 -3.32 10.88
N ALA A 50 8.32 -2.75 11.28
CA ALA A 50 8.25 -1.99 12.52
C ALA A 50 8.44 -2.89 13.74
N VAL A 51 7.78 -4.07 13.75
CA VAL A 51 7.91 -5.05 14.83
C VAL A 51 9.32 -5.65 14.88
N GLU A 52 9.89 -6.03 13.73
CA GLU A 52 11.30 -6.46 13.62
C GLU A 52 12.27 -5.39 14.13
N GLY A 53 11.95 -4.12 13.91
CA GLY A 53 12.71 -2.96 14.40
C GLY A 53 12.51 -2.64 15.88
N GLY A 54 11.72 -3.43 16.62
CA GLY A 54 11.49 -3.27 18.06
C GLY A 54 10.32 -2.34 18.41
N LEU A 55 9.46 -1.98 17.47
CA LEU A 55 8.20 -1.32 17.79
C LEU A 55 7.24 -2.33 18.41
N GLU A 56 6.59 -1.95 19.51
CA GLU A 56 5.56 -2.78 20.14
C GLU A 56 4.44 -3.14 19.13
N PRO A 57 4.02 -4.43 19.06
CA PRO A 57 3.02 -4.89 18.09
C PRO A 57 1.72 -4.09 18.08
N ASP A 58 1.21 -3.69 19.25
CA ASP A 58 -0.03 -2.92 19.36
C ASP A 58 0.13 -1.50 18.77
N LYS A 59 1.30 -0.89 18.95
CA LYS A 59 1.62 0.42 18.37
C LYS A 59 1.82 0.32 16.86
N ALA A 60 2.48 -0.74 16.39
CA ALA A 60 2.58 -1.01 14.96
C ALA A 60 1.19 -1.23 14.33
N ALA A 61 0.29 -1.94 15.02
CA ALA A 61 -1.08 -2.18 14.57
C ALA A 61 -1.90 -0.89 14.50
N GLU A 62 -1.74 0.02 15.47
CA GLU A 62 -2.38 1.33 15.45
C GLU A 62 -1.92 2.17 14.25
N ILE A 63 -0.62 2.21 13.97
CA ILE A 63 -0.06 2.90 12.79
C ILE A 63 -0.63 2.30 11.50
N LYS A 64 -0.64 0.96 11.40
CA LYS A 64 -1.20 0.25 10.25
C LYS A 64 -2.66 0.63 10.02
N LYS A 65 -3.48 0.64 11.06
CA LYS A 65 -4.91 0.98 11.00
C LYS A 65 -5.15 2.43 10.56
N ASN A 66 -4.34 3.37 11.06
CA ASN A 66 -4.45 4.77 10.65
C ASN A 66 -4.09 4.94 9.17
N ALA A 67 -3.00 4.30 8.71
CA ALA A 67 -2.61 4.33 7.30
C ALA A 67 -3.64 3.63 6.39
N GLU A 68 -4.27 2.55 6.84
CA GLU A 68 -5.36 1.88 6.12
C GLU A 68 -6.55 2.83 5.90
N ARG A 69 -6.94 3.60 6.91
CA ARG A 69 -7.98 4.63 6.78
C ARG A 69 -7.60 5.67 5.74
N ASP A 70 -6.37 6.20 5.81
CA ASP A 70 -5.90 7.24 4.89
C ASP A 70 -5.87 6.73 3.43
N ILE A 71 -5.41 5.49 3.22
CA ILE A 71 -5.43 4.82 1.92
C ILE A 71 -6.87 4.66 1.41
N ARG A 72 -7.80 4.25 2.27
CA ARG A 72 -9.22 4.12 1.90
C ARG A 72 -9.83 5.44 1.45
N GLU A 73 -9.50 6.55 2.12
CA GLU A 73 -9.93 7.88 1.71
C GLU A 73 -9.32 8.30 0.36
N LEU A 74 -8.04 8.00 0.13
CA LEU A 74 -7.39 8.27 -1.15
C LEU A 74 -8.00 7.45 -2.29
N LEU A 75 -8.27 6.16 -2.07
CA LEU A 75 -8.95 5.30 -3.03
C LEU A 75 -10.33 5.87 -3.37
N ALA A 76 -11.10 6.31 -2.37
CA ALA A 76 -12.41 6.93 -2.58
C ALA A 76 -12.29 8.24 -3.40
N LYS A 77 -11.37 9.13 -3.05
CA LYS A 77 -11.11 10.39 -3.77
C LYS A 77 -10.72 10.17 -5.23
N ASN A 78 -10.02 9.08 -5.52
CA ASN A 78 -9.59 8.71 -6.87
C ASN A 78 -10.63 7.88 -7.64
N GLY A 79 -11.80 7.58 -7.07
CA GLY A 79 -12.82 6.73 -7.69
C GLY A 79 -12.37 5.27 -7.86
N MET A 80 -11.51 4.78 -6.97
CA MET A 80 -10.87 3.47 -7.01
C MET A 80 -11.25 2.56 -5.84
N LEU A 81 -12.09 3.05 -4.95
CA LEU A 81 -12.65 2.22 -3.89
C LEU A 81 -13.68 1.27 -4.53
N LYS A 82 -13.37 -0.03 -4.53
CA LYS A 82 -14.26 -1.10 -5.01
C LYS A 82 -15.18 -1.59 -3.90
#